data_AF-X6HGE6-F1
#
_entry.id   AF-X6HGE6-F1
#
_cell.length_a   1.000
_cell.length_b   1.000
_cell.length_c   1.000
_cell.angle_alpha   90.00
_cell.angle_beta   90.00
_cell.angle_gamma   90.00
#
_symmetry.space_group_name_H-M   'P 1'
#
loop_
_entity.id
_entity.type
_entity.pdbx_description
1 polymer ?
#
loop_
_entity_poly.entity_id
_entity_poly.type
_entity_poly.pdbx_seq_one_letter_code
_entity_poly.pdbx_strand_id
1 'polypeptide(L)'
;MLFSLTTQQLMERPDLWEAVHRLRYKVFVDEMRWTDLDRPDGLEIDQFDHDEAEHHLVIRNGELAGYHRMLPTTRPHLLSDVMPELCEGKRPSGPNVWELTRYAVAPGFRDGKRGVSTVGTELIAGFVEWGLARNVDQVIIEVEPVWVLRTLQLHFLATPLGYQRTYGNQQVVATLLTFNEHTLDVVRSRRNHHAPVLARGTPHMLGMRQAS
;
A
#
# COMPACT_ATOMS: atom_id res chain seq x y z
N MET A 1 4.66 -8.57 -11.40
CA MET A 1 4.40 -9.50 -10.28
C MET A 1 4.58 -8.72 -9.00
N LEU A 2 3.80 -9.05 -7.97
CA LEU A 2 3.89 -8.44 -6.65
C LEU A 2 4.64 -9.36 -5.70
N PHE A 3 5.52 -8.82 -4.88
CA PHE A 3 6.30 -9.53 -3.86
C PHE A 3 5.96 -8.94 -2.48
N SER A 4 5.80 -9.78 -1.46
CA SER A 4 5.67 -9.37 -0.06
C SER A 4 6.97 -9.73 0.65
N LEU A 5 7.55 -8.73 1.31
CA LEU A 5 8.81 -8.84 2.05
C LEU A 5 8.63 -8.23 3.43
N THR A 6 9.11 -8.90 4.47
CA THR A 6 9.27 -8.26 5.79
C THR A 6 10.36 -7.19 5.71
N THR A 7 10.40 -6.27 6.67
CA THR A 7 11.48 -5.26 6.73
C THR A 7 12.86 -5.90 6.77
N GLN A 8 13.04 -7.01 7.51
CA GLN A 8 14.30 -7.75 7.52
C GLN A 8 14.70 -8.26 6.13
N GLN A 9 13.77 -8.90 5.40
CA GLN A 9 14.02 -9.39 4.05
C GLN A 9 14.33 -8.26 3.06
N LEU A 10 13.69 -7.09 3.25
CA LEU A 10 13.95 -5.91 2.43
C LEU A 10 15.34 -5.32 2.73
N MET A 11 15.77 -5.29 4.00
CA MET A 11 17.11 -4.82 4.40
C MET A 11 18.24 -5.71 3.87
N GLU A 12 18.00 -7.02 3.74
CA GLU A 12 18.92 -7.96 3.09
C GLU A 12 19.07 -7.73 1.58
N ARG A 13 18.26 -6.82 1.01
CA ARG A 13 18.26 -6.45 -0.41
C ARG A 13 18.49 -4.95 -0.57
N PRO A 14 19.75 -4.47 -0.48
CA PRO A 14 20.07 -3.04 -0.58
C PRO A 14 19.52 -2.38 -1.85
N ASP A 15 19.48 -3.11 -2.98
CA ASP A 15 18.91 -2.64 -4.24
C ASP A 15 17.41 -2.31 -4.12
N LEU A 16 16.64 -3.19 -3.44
CA LEU A 16 15.22 -2.99 -3.21
C LEU A 16 14.96 -1.97 -2.11
N TRP A 17 15.74 -2.00 -1.03
CA TRP A 17 15.67 -1.05 0.06
C TRP A 17 15.81 0.38 -0.48
N GLU A 18 16.86 0.65 -1.25
CA GLU A 18 17.06 1.96 -1.84
C GLU A 18 15.95 2.33 -2.82
N ALA A 19 15.55 1.41 -3.71
CA ALA A 19 14.49 1.67 -4.69
C ALA A 19 13.15 2.02 -4.03
N VAL A 20 12.75 1.31 -2.97
CA VAL A 20 11.52 1.56 -2.21
C VAL A 20 11.54 2.96 -1.60
N HIS A 21 12.59 3.29 -0.85
CA HIS A 21 12.63 4.56 -0.11
C HIS A 21 12.85 5.77 -1.03
N ARG A 22 13.52 5.60 -2.18
CA ARG A 22 13.58 6.64 -3.23
C ARG A 22 12.24 6.83 -3.93
N LEU A 23 11.51 5.74 -4.24
CA LEU A 23 10.17 5.86 -4.82
C LEU A 23 9.24 6.58 -3.86
N ARG A 24 9.27 6.21 -2.58
CA ARG A 24 8.50 6.88 -1.53
C ARG A 24 8.84 8.36 -1.43
N TYR A 25 10.12 8.72 -1.37
CA TYR A 25 10.55 10.12 -1.36
C TYR A 25 10.00 10.89 -2.57
N LYS A 26 10.14 10.33 -3.77
CA LYS A 26 9.63 10.95 -5.00
C LYS A 26 8.13 11.20 -4.96
N VAL A 27 7.34 10.23 -4.47
CA VAL A 27 5.88 10.38 -4.42
C VAL A 27 5.45 11.31 -3.29
N PHE A 28 5.91 11.08 -2.07
CA PHE A 28 5.37 11.75 -0.89
C PHE A 28 6.03 13.11 -0.63
N VAL A 29 7.32 13.26 -0.90
CA VAL A 29 8.06 14.52 -0.69
C VAL A 29 8.05 15.37 -1.95
N ASP A 30 8.53 14.85 -3.09
CA ASP A 30 8.66 15.67 -4.31
C ASP A 30 7.31 16.03 -4.94
N GLU A 31 6.39 15.06 -5.05
CA GLU A 31 5.10 15.28 -5.72
C GLU A 31 4.02 15.78 -4.75
N MET A 32 3.84 15.11 -3.60
CA MET A 32 2.79 15.45 -2.64
C MET A 32 3.17 16.54 -1.64
N ARG A 33 4.46 16.94 -1.60
CA ARG A 33 4.97 18.04 -0.75
C ARG A 33 4.74 17.82 0.74
N TRP A 34 4.82 16.58 1.21
CA TRP A 34 4.83 16.26 2.64
C TRP A 34 6.23 16.55 3.22
N THR A 35 6.50 17.81 3.52
CA THR A 35 7.84 18.30 3.91
C THR A 35 8.34 17.74 5.24
N ASP A 36 7.44 17.26 6.11
CA ASP A 36 7.81 16.64 7.38
C ASP A 36 8.52 15.29 7.21
N LEU A 37 8.46 14.72 5.98
CA LEU A 37 9.15 13.48 5.61
C LEU A 37 10.46 13.72 4.85
N ASP A 38 10.85 14.98 4.64
CA ASP A 38 12.07 15.33 3.91
C ASP A 38 13.32 14.90 4.69
N ARG A 39 14.25 14.25 3.98
CA ARG A 39 15.50 13.72 4.52
C ARG A 39 16.64 14.02 3.55
N PRO A 40 17.82 14.46 4.03
CA PRO A 40 18.94 14.83 3.16
C PRO A 40 19.49 13.72 2.25
N ASP A 41 19.24 12.46 2.60
CA ASP A 41 19.66 11.27 1.81
C ASP A 41 18.71 10.97 0.63
N GLY A 42 17.59 11.68 0.52
CA GLY A 42 16.57 11.45 -0.49
C GLY A 42 15.85 10.10 -0.33
N LEU A 43 15.82 9.57 0.90
CA LEU A 43 15.12 8.34 1.28
C LEU A 43 14.01 8.67 2.26
N GLU A 44 12.76 8.33 1.95
CA GLU A 44 11.65 8.54 2.88
C GLU A 44 11.47 7.30 3.75
N ILE A 45 11.89 7.36 5.02
CA ILE A 45 11.80 6.30 6.03
C ILE A 45 11.18 6.91 7.29
N ASP A 46 10.20 6.25 7.89
CA ASP A 46 9.52 6.69 9.11
C ASP A 46 9.60 5.64 10.24
N GLN A 47 9.01 5.95 11.40
CA GLN A 47 9.05 5.09 12.58
C GLN A 47 8.30 3.76 12.43
N PHE A 48 7.49 3.61 11.38
CA PHE A 48 6.70 2.41 11.13
C PHE A 48 7.40 1.46 10.15
N ASP A 49 8.62 1.78 9.68
CA ASP A 49 9.51 0.87 8.96
C ASP A 49 10.22 -0.10 9.94
N HIS A 50 9.44 -0.76 10.80
CA HIS A 50 9.92 -1.70 11.81
C HIS A 50 9.80 -3.16 11.35
N ASP A 51 10.43 -4.09 12.06
CA ASP A 51 10.52 -5.53 11.75
C ASP A 51 9.20 -6.24 11.37
N GLU A 52 8.08 -5.90 12.01
CA GLU A 52 6.76 -6.46 11.70
C GLU A 52 6.03 -5.82 10.51
N ALA A 53 6.63 -4.83 9.83
CA ALA A 53 6.04 -4.25 8.63
C ALA A 53 6.22 -5.17 7.42
N GLU A 54 5.17 -5.24 6.60
CA GLU A 54 5.13 -6.04 5.39
C GLU A 54 5.10 -5.12 4.17
N HIS A 55 6.11 -5.24 3.32
CA HIS A 55 6.34 -4.39 2.17
C HIS A 55 5.87 -5.10 0.91
N HIS A 56 4.92 -4.52 0.19
CA HIS A 56 4.41 -5.07 -1.07
C HIS A 56 5.01 -4.31 -2.24
N LEU A 57 5.76 -4.99 -3.10
CA LEU A 57 6.50 -4.41 -4.21
C LEU A 57 5.99 -5.00 -5.53
N VAL A 58 5.52 -4.14 -6.44
CA VAL A 58 5.28 -4.56 -7.84
C VAL A 58 6.55 -4.33 -8.64
N ILE A 59 7.15 -5.41 -9.11
CA ILE A 59 8.30 -5.36 -10.03
C ILE A 59 7.82 -5.59 -11.46
N ARG A 60 8.22 -4.69 -12.37
CA ARG A 60 7.98 -4.78 -13.81
C ARG A 60 9.27 -4.49 -14.55
N ASN A 61 9.67 -5.38 -15.47
CA ASN A 61 10.84 -5.20 -16.33
C ASN A 61 12.15 -4.92 -15.54
N GLY A 62 12.29 -5.47 -14.33
CA GLY A 62 13.45 -5.23 -13.47
C GLY A 62 13.45 -3.90 -12.73
N GLU A 63 12.32 -3.19 -12.71
CA GLU A 63 12.13 -1.90 -12.02
C GLU A 63 10.99 -1.98 -10.99
N LEU A 64 11.11 -1.18 -9.93
CA LEU A 64 10.04 -1.00 -8.94
C LEU A 64 8.93 -0.11 -9.53
N ALA A 65 7.83 -0.74 -9.90
CA ALA A 65 6.71 -0.09 -10.55
C ALA A 65 5.66 0.44 -9.55
N GLY A 66 5.53 -0.22 -8.39
CA GLY A 66 4.57 0.18 -7.35
C GLY A 66 4.94 -0.39 -5.99
N TYR A 67 4.42 0.24 -4.95
CA TYR A 67 4.74 -0.08 -3.57
C TYR A 67 3.58 0.27 -2.64
N HIS A 68 3.41 -0.50 -1.57
CA HIS A 68 2.75 -0.06 -0.33
C HIS A 68 3.30 -0.85 0.86
N ARG A 69 2.98 -0.39 2.07
CA ARG A 69 3.36 -1.03 3.34
C ARG A 69 2.12 -1.44 4.11
N MET A 70 2.13 -2.63 4.68
CA MET A 70 1.11 -3.15 5.58
C MET A 70 1.66 -3.14 7.01
N LEU A 71 0.92 -2.57 7.97
CA LEU A 71 1.28 -2.48 9.38
C LEU A 71 0.28 -3.25 10.25
N PRO A 72 0.72 -4.03 11.24
CA PRO A 72 -0.19 -4.69 12.16
C PRO A 72 -0.83 -3.68 13.12
N THR A 73 -2.16 -3.68 13.25
CA THR A 73 -2.87 -2.77 14.17
C THR A 73 -2.70 -3.11 15.65
N THR A 74 -2.01 -4.22 15.96
CA THR A 74 -1.65 -4.66 17.31
C THR A 74 -0.42 -3.93 17.86
N ARG A 75 0.20 -3.05 17.07
CA ARG A 75 1.34 -2.18 17.42
C ARG A 75 1.03 -0.73 17.05
N PRO A 76 1.86 0.25 17.48
CA PRO A 76 1.76 1.61 16.98
C PRO A 76 1.82 1.65 15.44
N HIS A 77 0.88 2.38 14.84
CA HIS A 77 0.66 2.51 13.40
C HIS A 77 0.20 3.95 13.07
N LEU A 78 -0.04 4.29 11.79
CA LEU A 78 -0.28 5.66 11.35
C LEU A 78 -1.52 6.28 12.00
N LEU A 79 -2.66 5.60 11.94
CA LEU A 79 -3.90 6.03 12.58
C LEU A 79 -3.76 6.05 14.11
N SER A 80 -2.83 5.30 14.71
CA SER A 80 -2.68 5.33 16.16
C SER A 80 -1.93 6.53 16.70
N ASP A 81 -0.85 6.90 16.01
CA ASP A 81 0.16 7.80 16.55
C ASP A 81 0.21 9.14 15.83
N VAL A 82 -0.18 9.19 14.55
CA VAL A 82 -0.08 10.40 13.72
C VAL A 82 -1.44 11.01 13.42
N MET A 83 -2.46 10.18 13.17
CA MET A 83 -3.80 10.64 12.82
C MET A 83 -4.94 10.12 13.73
N PRO A 84 -4.75 9.99 15.06
CA PRO A 84 -5.75 9.39 15.95
C PRO A 84 -7.13 10.05 15.89
N GLU A 85 -7.17 11.33 15.55
CA GLU A 85 -8.37 12.16 15.45
C GLU A 85 -9.27 11.84 14.24
N LEU A 86 -8.83 10.98 13.31
CA LEU A 86 -9.64 10.47 12.20
C LEU A 86 -10.54 9.30 12.59
N CYS A 87 -10.38 8.75 13.81
CA CYS A 87 -11.18 7.65 14.32
C CYS A 87 -12.08 8.12 15.47
N GLU A 88 -13.39 8.03 15.27
CA GLU A 88 -14.38 8.25 16.31
C GLU A 88 -14.60 6.93 17.08
N GLY A 89 -14.50 7.00 18.41
CA GLY A 89 -14.72 5.83 19.28
C GLY A 89 -13.55 4.83 19.29
N LYS A 90 -13.88 3.54 19.40
CA LYS A 90 -12.87 2.48 19.55
C LYS A 90 -12.23 2.14 18.21
N ARG A 91 -10.92 2.36 18.11
CA ARG A 91 -10.12 1.98 16.93
C ARG A 91 -10.17 0.46 16.68
N PRO A 92 -10.41 0.01 15.44
CA PRO A 92 -10.25 -1.40 15.09
C PRO A 92 -8.81 -1.85 15.32
N SER A 93 -8.64 -2.97 16.02
CA SER A 93 -7.33 -3.57 16.26
C SER A 93 -7.49 -5.08 16.49
N GLY A 94 -6.62 -5.88 15.88
CA GLY A 94 -6.66 -7.33 15.99
C GLY A 94 -5.68 -8.01 15.02
N PRO A 95 -5.43 -9.33 15.18
CA PRO A 95 -4.50 -10.05 14.31
C PRO A 95 -4.95 -10.13 12.85
N ASN A 96 -6.26 -10.01 12.59
CA ASN A 96 -6.87 -9.99 11.26
C ASN A 96 -7.07 -8.56 10.70
N VAL A 97 -6.61 -7.53 11.42
CA VAL A 97 -6.77 -6.12 11.04
C VAL A 97 -5.40 -5.47 10.84
N TRP A 98 -5.16 -4.97 9.64
CA TRP A 98 -3.91 -4.32 9.26
C TRP A 98 -4.17 -2.89 8.77
N GLU A 99 -3.14 -2.08 8.66
CA GLU A 99 -3.22 -0.74 8.08
C GLU A 99 -2.33 -0.66 6.84
N LEU A 100 -2.89 -0.19 5.73
CA LEU A 100 -2.14 0.00 4.49
C LEU A 100 -1.70 1.45 4.39
N THR A 101 -0.40 1.66 4.36
CA THR A 101 0.26 2.97 4.26
C THR A 101 1.14 3.05 3.02
N ARG A 102 1.53 4.29 2.63
CA ARG A 102 2.52 4.55 1.57
C ARG A 102 2.19 3.92 0.21
N TYR A 103 0.90 3.93 -0.17
CA TYR A 103 0.48 3.48 -1.49
C TYR A 103 1.04 4.38 -2.60
N ALA A 104 1.96 3.84 -3.40
CA ALA A 104 2.71 4.58 -4.40
C ALA A 104 2.78 3.79 -5.72
N VAL A 105 2.54 4.48 -6.83
CA VAL A 105 2.84 3.99 -8.18
C VAL A 105 3.92 4.87 -8.78
N ALA A 106 4.99 4.26 -9.28
CA ALA A 106 6.08 4.97 -9.92
C ALA A 106 5.57 5.75 -11.15
N PRO A 107 6.01 7.00 -11.38
CA PRO A 107 5.43 7.87 -12.41
C PRO A 107 5.39 7.26 -13.82
N GLY A 108 6.42 6.51 -14.21
CA GLY A 108 6.48 5.83 -15.50
C GLY A 108 5.46 4.70 -15.70
N PHE A 109 4.79 4.27 -14.63
CA PHE A 109 3.80 3.18 -14.62
C PHE A 109 2.38 3.65 -14.26
N ARG A 110 2.16 4.97 -14.23
CA ARG A 110 0.82 5.56 -14.08
C ARG A 110 0.16 5.63 -15.44
N ASP A 111 -0.62 4.61 -15.79
CA ASP A 111 -1.42 4.62 -17.02
C ASP A 111 -2.40 5.80 -16.93
N GLY A 112 -2.15 6.90 -17.66
CA GLY A 112 -2.87 8.19 -17.58
C GLY A 112 -4.37 8.17 -17.96
N LYS A 113 -5.03 7.03 -17.83
CA LYS A 113 -6.48 6.88 -17.98
C LYS A 113 -7.18 7.30 -16.68
N ARG A 114 -8.42 7.78 -16.80
CA ARG A 114 -9.30 8.05 -15.67
C ARG A 114 -9.59 6.74 -14.93
N GLY A 115 -8.83 6.41 -13.89
CA GLY A 115 -8.96 5.16 -13.14
C GLY A 115 -7.74 4.84 -12.29
N VAL A 116 -7.75 3.67 -11.64
CA VAL A 116 -6.55 3.11 -10.99
C VAL A 116 -5.64 2.57 -12.09
N SER A 117 -4.34 2.87 -12.05
CA SER A 117 -3.37 2.33 -13.02
C SER A 117 -3.31 0.80 -12.95
N THR A 118 -2.80 0.15 -14.00
CA THR A 118 -2.64 -1.32 -14.01
C THR A 118 -1.83 -1.79 -12.79
N VAL A 119 -0.73 -1.10 -12.50
CA VAL A 119 0.09 -1.37 -11.31
C VAL A 119 -0.68 -1.12 -10.01
N GLY A 120 -1.48 -0.07 -9.95
CA GLY A 120 -2.32 0.17 -8.78
C GLY A 120 -3.34 -0.95 -8.55
N THR A 121 -3.99 -1.44 -9.61
CA THR A 121 -4.89 -2.58 -9.48
C THR A 121 -4.17 -3.87 -9.07
N GLU A 122 -2.91 -4.05 -9.47
CA GLU A 122 -2.06 -5.14 -8.99
C GLU A 122 -1.72 -5.02 -7.50
N LEU A 123 -1.44 -3.81 -7.00
CA LEU A 123 -1.25 -3.56 -5.56
C LEU A 123 -2.51 -3.93 -4.78
N ILE A 124 -3.68 -3.52 -5.27
CA ILE A 124 -4.97 -3.82 -4.63
C ILE A 124 -5.22 -5.34 -4.60
N ALA A 125 -5.11 -6.01 -5.75
CA ALA A 125 -5.26 -7.46 -5.82
C ALA A 125 -4.27 -8.17 -4.89
N GLY A 126 -3.02 -7.69 -4.84
CA GLY A 126 -1.96 -8.34 -4.08
C GLY A 126 -2.15 -8.24 -2.57
N PHE A 127 -2.63 -7.13 -2.02
CA PHE A 127 -2.90 -7.08 -0.57
C PHE A 127 -4.12 -7.93 -0.19
N VAL A 128 -5.12 -8.04 -1.07
CA VAL A 128 -6.28 -8.93 -0.83
C VAL A 128 -5.83 -10.39 -0.87
N GLU A 129 -5.07 -10.80 -1.88
CA GLU A 129 -4.50 -12.16 -1.97
C GLU A 129 -3.61 -12.49 -0.77
N TRP A 130 -2.74 -11.56 -0.39
CA TRP A 130 -1.87 -11.70 0.78
C TRP A 130 -2.68 -11.83 2.06
N GLY A 131 -3.74 -11.04 2.22
CA GLY A 131 -4.57 -11.03 3.42
C GLY A 131 -5.37 -12.30 3.58
N LEU A 132 -6.07 -12.74 2.53
CA LEU A 132 -6.85 -14.00 2.55
C LEU A 132 -5.96 -15.21 2.87
N ALA A 133 -4.75 -15.25 2.32
CA ALA A 133 -3.78 -16.31 2.62
C ALA A 133 -3.29 -16.32 4.09
N ARG A 134 -3.49 -15.22 4.83
CA ARG A 134 -3.01 -15.02 6.22
C ARG A 134 -4.13 -14.83 7.24
N ASN A 135 -5.39 -15.04 6.85
CA ASN A 135 -6.56 -14.73 7.69
C ASN A 135 -6.65 -13.26 8.12
N VAL A 136 -6.19 -12.35 7.24
CA VAL A 136 -6.41 -10.91 7.34
C VAL A 136 -7.50 -10.54 6.35
N ASP A 137 -8.63 -10.07 6.87
CA ASP A 137 -9.82 -9.73 6.10
C ASP A 137 -10.22 -8.25 6.24
N GLN A 138 -9.45 -7.49 7.02
CA GLN A 138 -9.71 -6.08 7.30
C GLN A 138 -8.44 -5.23 7.16
N VAL A 139 -8.56 -4.12 6.44
CA VAL A 139 -7.48 -3.15 6.23
C VAL A 139 -7.98 -1.72 6.48
N ILE A 140 -7.29 -0.99 7.35
CA ILE A 140 -7.46 0.44 7.57
C ILE A 140 -6.67 1.21 6.51
N ILE A 141 -7.28 2.27 5.98
CA ILE A 141 -6.64 3.23 5.07
C ILE A 141 -6.99 4.68 5.42
N GLU A 142 -6.01 5.57 5.31
CA GLU A 142 -6.17 7.03 5.38
C GLU A 142 -6.09 7.59 3.95
N VAL A 143 -7.24 7.92 3.36
CA VAL A 143 -7.31 8.30 1.94
C VAL A 143 -8.19 9.52 1.71
N GLU A 144 -8.06 10.11 0.53
CA GLU A 144 -9.01 11.12 0.08
C GLU A 144 -10.43 10.53 -0.04
N PRO A 145 -11.49 11.28 0.31
CA PRO A 145 -12.87 10.78 0.33
C PRO A 145 -13.34 10.10 -0.97
N VAL A 146 -12.82 10.53 -2.13
CA VAL A 146 -13.12 9.91 -3.42
C VAL A 146 -12.77 8.42 -3.46
N TRP A 147 -11.75 8.00 -2.71
CA TRP A 147 -11.32 6.61 -2.65
C TRP A 147 -12.27 5.72 -1.87
N VAL A 148 -13.04 6.25 -0.90
CA VAL A 148 -14.08 5.49 -0.20
C VAL A 148 -15.13 4.98 -1.19
N LEU A 149 -15.53 5.81 -2.16
CA LEU A 149 -16.48 5.39 -3.20
C LEU A 149 -15.83 4.41 -4.20
N ARG A 150 -14.54 4.55 -4.48
CA ARG A 150 -13.81 3.64 -5.37
C ARG A 150 -13.61 2.25 -4.75
N THR A 151 -13.44 2.16 -3.43
CA THR A 151 -13.32 0.86 -2.75
C THR A 151 -14.66 0.14 -2.71
N LEU A 152 -15.78 0.84 -2.50
CA LEU A 152 -17.12 0.27 -2.64
C LEU A 152 -17.36 -0.30 -4.04
N GLN A 153 -16.91 0.42 -5.08
CA GLN A 153 -16.96 -0.04 -6.47
C GLN A 153 -16.15 -1.32 -6.74
N LEU A 154 -15.15 -1.61 -5.90
CA LEU A 154 -14.34 -2.83 -5.92
C LEU A 154 -14.88 -3.89 -4.94
N HIS A 155 -16.06 -3.67 -4.37
CA HIS A 155 -16.75 -4.57 -3.43
C HIS A 155 -15.97 -4.82 -2.14
N PHE A 156 -15.20 -3.83 -1.69
CA PHE A 156 -14.86 -3.73 -0.28
C PHE A 156 -16.08 -3.22 0.48
N LEU A 157 -16.35 -3.77 1.66
CA LEU A 157 -17.23 -3.11 2.62
C LEU A 157 -16.42 -1.99 3.28
N ALA A 158 -16.66 -0.75 2.84
CA ALA A 158 -15.96 0.43 3.35
C ALA A 158 -16.77 1.08 4.48
N THR A 159 -16.15 1.21 5.65
CA THR A 159 -16.73 1.84 6.84
C THR A 159 -15.83 3.00 7.28
N PRO A 160 -16.22 4.26 7.03
CA PRO A 160 -15.53 5.41 7.59
C PRO A 160 -15.44 5.29 9.11
N LEU A 161 -14.25 5.49 9.66
CA LEU A 161 -14.00 5.40 11.10
C LEU A 161 -14.28 6.71 11.83
N GLY A 162 -14.41 7.81 11.10
CA GLY A 162 -14.69 9.13 11.63
C GLY A 162 -14.91 10.14 10.52
N TYR A 163 -14.88 11.43 10.89
CA TYR A 163 -15.02 12.52 9.93
C TYR A 163 -13.71 12.80 9.19
N GLN A 164 -13.83 13.27 7.95
CA GLN A 164 -12.67 13.74 7.21
C GLN A 164 -12.02 14.96 7.90
N ARG A 165 -10.70 15.09 7.77
CA ARG A 165 -9.93 16.26 8.23
C ARG A 165 -8.96 16.71 7.16
N THR A 166 -8.47 17.94 7.30
CA THR A 166 -7.49 18.54 6.39
C THR A 166 -6.08 18.30 6.91
N TYR A 167 -5.22 17.68 6.09
CA TYR A 167 -3.77 17.60 6.30
C TYR A 167 -3.06 18.24 5.11
N GLY A 168 -2.37 19.35 5.35
CA GLY A 168 -1.82 20.17 4.26
C GLY A 168 -2.90 20.57 3.26
N ASN A 169 -2.75 20.14 2.01
CA ASN A 169 -3.70 20.42 0.93
C ASN A 169 -4.69 19.26 0.67
N GLN A 170 -4.71 18.23 1.51
CA GLN A 170 -5.51 17.03 1.31
C GLN A 170 -6.63 16.91 2.34
N GLN A 171 -7.80 16.48 1.87
CA GLN A 171 -8.85 15.96 2.74
C GLN A 171 -8.60 14.48 2.95
N VAL A 172 -8.55 14.03 4.20
CA VAL A 172 -8.23 12.65 4.55
C VAL A 172 -9.33 12.10 5.44
N VAL A 173 -9.76 10.87 5.17
CA VAL A 173 -10.69 10.12 6.01
C VAL A 173 -10.10 8.73 6.28
N ALA A 174 -10.09 8.32 7.54
CA ALA A 174 -9.75 6.95 7.92
C ALA A 174 -10.94 6.03 7.64
N THR A 175 -10.70 4.93 6.94
CA THR A 175 -11.74 3.98 6.51
C THR A 175 -11.27 2.56 6.75
N LEU A 176 -12.10 1.76 7.42
CA LEU A 176 -11.92 0.32 7.51
C LEU A 176 -12.52 -0.33 6.26
N LEU A 177 -11.70 -1.09 5.55
CA LEU A 177 -12.12 -1.93 4.43
C LEU A 177 -12.19 -3.37 4.89
N THR A 178 -13.36 -4.01 4.75
CA THR A 178 -13.48 -5.47 4.88
C THR A 178 -13.57 -6.09 3.50
N PHE A 179 -12.86 -7.21 3.28
CA PHE A 179 -12.81 -7.92 2.01
C PHE A 179 -12.87 -9.43 2.18
N ASN A 180 -13.24 -10.12 1.10
CA ASN A 180 -13.31 -11.58 1.03
C ASN A 180 -12.98 -12.06 -0.39
N GLU A 181 -13.16 -13.36 -0.66
CA GLU A 181 -12.96 -13.95 -1.99
C GLU A 181 -13.78 -13.26 -3.09
N HIS A 182 -15.00 -12.81 -2.79
CA HIS A 182 -15.81 -12.07 -3.76
C HIS A 182 -15.21 -10.71 -4.10
N THR A 183 -14.66 -9.99 -3.10
CA THR A 183 -13.89 -8.76 -3.35
C THR A 183 -12.71 -9.05 -4.29
N LEU A 184 -11.98 -10.14 -4.06
CA LEU A 184 -10.85 -10.52 -4.91
C LEU A 184 -11.27 -10.79 -6.36
N ASP A 185 -12.37 -11.52 -6.56
CA ASP A 185 -12.90 -11.80 -7.90
C ASP A 185 -13.29 -10.53 -8.66
N VAL A 186 -13.90 -9.57 -7.97
CA VAL A 186 -14.27 -8.27 -8.56
C VAL A 186 -13.03 -7.46 -8.93
N VAL A 187 -12.02 -7.42 -8.05
CA VAL A 187 -10.75 -6.74 -8.33
C VAL A 187 -10.05 -7.36 -9.54
N ARG A 188 -9.98 -8.69 -9.63
CA ARG A 188 -9.41 -9.43 -10.77
C ARG A 188 -10.17 -9.15 -12.07
N SER A 189 -11.51 -9.13 -12.00
CA SER A 189 -12.37 -8.84 -13.14
C SER A 189 -12.17 -7.42 -13.66
N ARG A 190 -12.04 -6.42 -12.76
CA ARG A 190 -11.73 -5.03 -13.15
C ARG A 190 -10.38 -4.87 -13.83
N ARG A 191 -9.39 -5.69 -13.46
CA ARG A 191 -8.07 -5.73 -14.10
C ARG A 191 -8.07 -6.47 -15.44
N ASN A 192 -9.14 -7.21 -15.76
CA ASN A 192 -9.19 -8.16 -16.88
C ASN A 192 -8.04 -9.18 -16.83
N HIS A 193 -7.65 -9.59 -15.61
CA HIS A 193 -6.59 -10.56 -15.40
C HIS A 193 -6.85 -11.32 -14.10
N HIS A 194 -7.08 -12.63 -14.22
CA HIS A 194 -7.55 -13.48 -13.12
C HIS A 194 -6.44 -14.27 -12.43
N ALA A 195 -5.24 -14.32 -13.00
CA ALA A 195 -4.12 -15.00 -12.35
C ALA A 195 -3.66 -14.25 -11.09
N PRO A 196 -3.20 -14.99 -10.06
CA PRO A 196 -2.60 -14.39 -8.87
C PRO A 196 -1.47 -13.42 -9.22
N VAL A 197 -1.39 -12.32 -8.49
CA VAL A 197 -0.31 -11.34 -8.63
C VAL A 197 0.80 -11.55 -7.62
N LEU A 198 0.47 -12.14 -6.46
CA LEU A 198 1.42 -12.41 -5.39
C LEU A 198 2.36 -13.55 -5.80
N ALA A 199 3.63 -13.21 -6.00
CA ALA A 199 4.69 -14.15 -6.31
C ALA A 199 5.18 -14.90 -5.06
N ARG A 200 5.73 -16.09 -5.28
CA ARG A 200 6.45 -16.84 -4.24
C ARG A 200 7.93 -16.45 -4.26
N GLY A 201 8.51 -16.22 -3.08
CA GLY A 201 9.94 -15.89 -2.94
C GLY A 201 10.24 -14.40 -3.10
N THR A 202 11.49 -14.09 -3.46
CA THR A 202 12.00 -12.71 -3.59
C THR A 202 12.21 -12.34 -5.07
N PRO A 203 12.10 -11.05 -5.45
CA PRO A 203 12.35 -10.65 -6.83
C PRO A 203 13.83 -10.78 -7.19
N HIS A 204 14.15 -10.91 -8.47
CA HIS A 204 15.53 -10.83 -8.96
C HIS A 204 16.16 -9.45 -8.65
N MET A 205 17.48 -9.34 -8.79
CA MET A 205 18.19 -8.07 -8.66
C MET A 205 17.64 -7.06 -9.67
N LEU A 206 17.35 -5.84 -9.21
CA LEU A 206 16.88 -4.78 -10.11
C LEU A 206 17.90 -4.50 -11.21
N GLY A 207 17.42 -4.15 -12.41
CA GLY A 207 18.27 -3.88 -13.58
C GLY A 207 18.82 -5.11 -14.32
N MET A 208 18.68 -6.34 -13.79
CA MET A 208 18.96 -7.55 -14.57
C MET A 208 17.74 -7.90 -15.45
N ARG A 209 17.83 -7.66 -16.76
CA ARG A 209 16.84 -8.18 -17.71
C ARG A 209 16.93 -9.71 -17.75
N GLN A 210 15.79 -10.40 -17.73
CA GLN A 210 15.77 -11.81 -18.13
C GLN A 210 16.23 -11.89 -19.59
N ALA A 211 17.27 -12.68 -19.85
CA ALA A 211 17.61 -13.08 -21.22
C ALA A 211 16.39 -13.84 -21.77
N SER A 212 15.79 -13.27 -22.80
CA SER A 212 14.73 -13.90 -23.61
C SER A 212 15.26 -15.09 -24.38
#